data_AF-A0A3D0IZK9-F1
#
_entry.id   AF-A0A3D0IZK9-F1
#
_cell.length_a   1.000
_cell.length_b   1.000
_cell.length_c   1.000
_cell.angle_alpha   90.00
_cell.angle_beta   90.00
_cell.angle_gamma   90.00
#
_symmetry.space_group_name_H-M   'P 1'
#
loop_
_entity.id
_entity.type
_entity.pdbx_description
1 polymer ?
#
loop_
_entity_poly.entity_id
_entity_poly.type
_entity_poly.pdbx_seq_one_letter_code
_entity_poly.pdbx_strand_id
1 'polypeptide(L)'
;KFTRRWREGEFDATFGHMVDFGLGVILDSNRYGSTTVPYGFGTLSSPTTFGHGGARSSIAFADPEKNLAVALCLIGLAPENIHQPRMRTLLDQLRSDLA
;
A
#
# COMPACT_ATOMS: atom_id res chain seq x y z
N LYS A 1 13.78 -6.54 9.78
CA LYS A 1 12.88 -6.04 10.85
C LYS A 1 11.59 -5.46 10.27
N PHE A 2 11.64 -4.61 9.24
CA PHE A 2 10.45 -3.99 8.62
C PHE A 2 9.63 -4.92 7.72
N THR A 3 10.24 -5.92 7.10
CA THR A 3 9.59 -6.89 6.21
C THR A 3 8.95 -8.08 6.92
N ARG A 4 9.03 -8.14 8.26
CA ARG A 4 8.36 -9.19 9.05
C ARG A 4 6.91 -8.78 9.31
N ARG A 5 5.97 -9.69 9.04
CA ARG A 5 4.57 -9.57 9.45
C ARG A 5 4.49 -9.88 10.96
N TRP A 6 4.11 -8.89 11.75
CA TRP A 6 3.88 -9.02 13.19
C TRP A 6 2.41 -9.25 13.51
N ARG A 7 1.53 -8.70 12.68
CA ARG A 7 0.12 -9.04 12.60
C ARG A 7 -0.13 -9.60 11.21
N GLU A 8 -0.57 -10.86 11.13
CA GLU A 8 -0.67 -11.60 9.88
C GLU A 8 -2.03 -12.29 9.74
N GLY A 9 -2.74 -12.07 8.64
CA GLY A 9 -4.00 -12.76 8.34
C GLY A 9 -5.16 -12.37 9.25
N GLU A 10 -5.09 -11.19 9.86
CA GLU A 10 -6.12 -10.67 10.76
C GLU A 10 -6.97 -9.61 10.06
N PHE A 11 -8.27 -9.60 10.39
CA PHE A 11 -9.19 -8.56 9.92
C PHE A 11 -8.96 -7.28 10.73
N ASP A 12 -8.67 -6.19 10.02
CA ASP A 12 -8.57 -4.88 10.63
C ASP A 12 -9.91 -4.15 10.56
N ALA A 13 -10.49 -3.83 11.72
CA ALA A 13 -11.79 -3.16 11.81
C ALA A 13 -11.78 -1.70 11.33
N THR A 14 -10.61 -1.06 11.27
CA THR A 14 -10.46 0.30 10.74
C THR A 14 -10.56 0.30 9.22
N PHE A 15 -9.89 -0.66 8.59
CA PHE A 15 -9.87 -0.79 7.13
C PHE A 15 -10.98 -1.67 6.57
N GLY A 16 -11.66 -2.44 7.42
CA GLY A 16 -12.70 -3.37 6.98
C GLY A 16 -12.17 -4.47 6.07
N HIS A 17 -10.89 -4.85 6.21
CA HIS A 17 -10.20 -5.79 5.32
C HIS A 17 -9.11 -6.55 6.10
N MET A 18 -8.68 -7.70 5.57
CA MET A 18 -7.45 -8.36 6.04
C MET A 18 -6.24 -7.53 5.60
N VAL A 19 -5.43 -7.10 6.56
CA VAL A 19 -4.24 -6.28 6.32
C VAL A 19 -3.14 -6.72 7.27
N ASP A 20 -1.94 -6.89 6.75
CA ASP A 20 -0.78 -7.28 7.54
C ASP A 20 0.05 -6.07 7.97
N PHE A 21 0.55 -6.13 9.20
CA PHE A 21 1.27 -5.01 9.81
C PHE A 21 2.64 -5.43 10.31
N GLY A 22 3.56 -4.49 10.17
CA GLY A 22 4.87 -4.50 10.77
C GLY A 22 4.87 -3.71 12.08
N LEU A 23 6.06 -3.34 12.57
CA LEU A 23 6.19 -2.42 13.69
C LEU A 23 6.06 -0.97 13.18
N GLY A 24 4.81 -0.48 13.09
CA GLY A 24 4.50 0.91 12.71
C GLY A 24 4.31 1.15 11.20
N VAL A 25 4.27 0.08 10.40
CA VAL A 25 4.05 0.14 8.93
C VAL A 25 3.04 -0.92 8.50
N ILE A 26 2.41 -0.70 7.36
CA ILE A 26 1.64 -1.72 6.65
C ILE A 26 2.60 -2.52 5.76
N LEU A 27 2.41 -3.83 5.69
CA LEU A 27 3.06 -4.68 4.68
C LEU A 27 2.10 -4.95 3.53
N ASP A 28 2.67 -5.18 2.35
CA ASP A 28 1.89 -5.52 1.18
C ASP A 28 0.96 -6.70 1.48
N SER A 29 -0.31 -6.49 1.20
CA SER A 29 -1.40 -7.39 1.56
C SER A 29 -2.21 -7.76 0.32
N ASN A 30 -1.61 -7.67 -0.87
CA ASN A 30 -2.27 -8.00 -2.14
C ASN A 30 -2.78 -9.44 -2.18
N ARG A 31 -2.18 -10.35 -1.39
CA ARG A 31 -2.65 -11.73 -1.21
C ARG A 31 -4.09 -11.85 -0.66
N TYR A 32 -4.64 -10.78 -0.08
CA TYR A 32 -6.02 -10.75 0.41
C TYR A 32 -6.99 -10.03 -0.53
N GLY A 33 -6.50 -9.54 -1.68
CA GLY A 33 -7.30 -8.80 -2.65
C GLY A 33 -6.51 -7.62 -3.21
N SER A 34 -5.78 -7.86 -4.30
CA SER A 34 -4.89 -6.89 -4.92
C SER A 34 -5.60 -5.65 -5.48
N THR A 35 -6.93 -5.66 -5.58
CA THR A 35 -7.76 -4.52 -6.03
C THR A 35 -8.67 -3.97 -4.92
N THR A 36 -8.79 -4.67 -3.80
CA THR A 36 -9.72 -4.33 -2.71
C THR A 36 -9.02 -3.89 -1.43
N VAL A 37 -7.76 -4.30 -1.22
CA VAL A 37 -7.02 -3.92 -0.01
C VAL A 37 -6.85 -2.40 0.05
N PRO A 38 -7.28 -1.74 1.15
CA PRO A 38 -7.10 -0.30 1.32
C PRO A 38 -5.64 0.04 1.56
N TYR A 39 -5.20 1.21 1.08
CA TYR A 39 -3.84 1.75 1.28
C TYR A 39 -2.72 0.78 0.85
N GLY A 40 -3.00 -0.07 -0.15
CA GLY A 40 -2.02 -0.95 -0.77
C GLY A 40 -1.02 -0.21 -1.64
N PHE A 41 0.11 -0.87 -1.95
CA PHE A 41 1.25 -0.26 -2.63
C PHE A 41 1.22 -0.46 -4.16
N GLY A 42 0.02 -0.59 -4.75
CA GLY A 42 -0.17 -1.03 -6.13
C GLY A 42 -0.28 -2.56 -6.27
N THR A 43 -0.80 -3.03 -7.40
CA THR A 43 -1.06 -4.44 -7.71
C THR A 43 0.21 -5.24 -7.99
N LEU A 44 1.29 -4.55 -8.36
CA LEU A 44 2.56 -5.15 -8.74
C LEU A 44 3.61 -5.11 -7.61
N SER A 45 3.26 -4.72 -6.39
CA SER A 45 4.23 -4.66 -5.29
C SER A 45 4.63 -6.05 -4.78
N SER A 46 5.91 -6.20 -4.41
CA SER A 46 6.40 -7.45 -3.84
C SER A 46 5.82 -7.72 -2.45
N PRO A 47 5.71 -8.99 -2.00
CA PRO A 47 5.18 -9.34 -0.69
C PRO A 47 5.96 -8.75 0.49
N THR A 48 7.22 -8.34 0.30
CA THR A 48 8.03 -7.69 1.33
C THR A 48 7.96 -6.15 1.29
N THR A 49 7.15 -5.55 0.41
CA THR A 49 6.95 -4.10 0.38
C THR A 49 6.30 -3.62 1.67
N PHE A 50 6.80 -2.52 2.21
CA PHE A 50 6.29 -1.93 3.45
C PHE A 50 6.23 -0.41 3.37
N GLY A 51 5.27 0.18 4.07
CA GLY A 51 5.06 1.62 4.01
C GLY A 51 3.83 2.09 4.77
N HIS A 52 3.36 3.29 4.42
CA HIS A 52 2.18 3.89 5.04
C HIS A 52 1.47 4.85 4.07
N GLY A 53 0.14 4.83 4.10
CA GLY A 53 -0.70 5.84 3.45
C GLY A 53 -0.99 7.01 4.38
N GLY A 54 -0.87 8.25 3.89
CA GLY A 54 -1.39 9.42 4.58
C GLY A 54 -2.87 9.62 4.30
N ALA A 55 -3.51 10.54 5.02
CA ALA A 55 -4.96 10.78 4.91
C ALA A 55 -5.39 11.19 3.50
N ARG A 56 -5.82 10.19 2.71
CA ARG A 56 -6.48 10.31 1.39
C ARG A 56 -5.76 11.18 0.34
N SER A 57 -4.47 11.40 0.51
CA SER A 57 -3.68 12.36 -0.30
C SER A 57 -2.26 11.89 -0.59
N SER A 58 -1.67 11.05 0.25
CA SER A 58 -0.27 10.64 0.11
C SER A 58 -0.05 9.17 0.42
N ILE A 59 1.07 8.65 -0.06
CA ILE A 59 1.57 7.31 0.30
C ILE A 59 3.09 7.29 0.15
N ALA A 60 3.77 6.58 1.04
CA ALA A 60 5.19 6.31 0.91
C ALA A 60 5.50 4.85 1.30
N PHE A 61 6.35 4.20 0.52
CA PHE A 61 6.74 2.81 0.75
C PHE A 61 8.11 2.49 0.16
N ALA A 62 8.67 1.37 0.61
CA ALA A 62 9.87 0.76 0.05
C ALA A 62 9.58 -0.69 -0.34
N ASP A 63 10.08 -1.09 -1.50
CA ASP A 63 10.07 -2.45 -2.03
C ASP A 63 11.52 -2.93 -2.18
N PRO A 64 12.04 -3.69 -1.20
CA PRO A 64 13.43 -4.15 -1.21
C PRO A 64 13.74 -5.14 -2.34
N GLU A 65 12.77 -5.96 -2.75
CA GLU A 65 12.98 -6.95 -3.82
C GLU A 65 13.18 -6.26 -5.17
N LYS A 66 12.48 -5.13 -5.38
CA LYS A 66 12.57 -4.32 -6.60
C LYS A 66 13.55 -3.16 -6.51
N ASN A 67 14.26 -3.02 -5.38
CA ASN A 67 15.16 -1.90 -5.09
C ASN A 67 14.53 -0.53 -5.39
N LEU A 68 13.27 -0.33 -4.99
CA LEU A 68 12.51 0.90 -5.23
C LEU A 68 11.98 1.50 -3.93
N ALA A 69 12.06 2.82 -3.82
CA ALA A 69 11.30 3.59 -2.83
C ALA A 69 10.44 4.63 -3.54
N VAL A 70 9.19 4.79 -3.09
CA VAL A 70 8.23 5.73 -3.66
C VAL A 70 7.69 6.62 -2.55
N ALA A 71 7.59 7.92 -2.83
CA ALA A 71 6.81 8.86 -2.06
C ALA A 71 5.93 9.67 -3.03
N LEU A 72 4.62 9.55 -2.89
CA LEU A 72 3.64 10.24 -3.72
C LEU A 72 2.77 11.12 -2.83
N CYS A 73 2.63 12.39 -3.21
CA CYS A 73 1.80 13.38 -2.52
C CYS A 73 0.95 14.10 -3.55
N LEU A 74 -0.37 14.06 -3.35
CA LEU A 74 -1.36 14.73 -4.18
C LEU A 74 -1.94 15.92 -3.41
N ILE A 75 -2.31 16.96 -4.14
CA ILE A 75 -2.97 18.13 -3.56
C ILE A 75 -4.44 17.78 -3.27
N GLY A 76 -4.87 17.98 -2.02
CA GLY A 76 -6.26 17.80 -1.58
C GLY A 76 -6.61 16.38 -1.12
N LEU A 77 -7.69 16.29 -0.33
CA LEU A 77 -8.24 15.02 0.17
C LEU A 77 -9.41 14.57 -0.71
N ALA A 78 -9.30 13.37 -1.26
CA ALA A 78 -10.42 12.73 -1.96
C ALA A 78 -11.30 11.93 -0.97
N PRO A 79 -12.59 11.72 -1.27
CA PRO A 79 -13.39 10.68 -0.61
C PRO A 79 -12.74 9.30 -0.72
N GLU A 80 -12.96 8.42 0.26
CA GLU A 80 -12.29 7.12 0.35
C GLU A 80 -12.51 6.24 -0.90
N ASN A 81 -13.75 6.19 -1.38
CA ASN A 81 -14.15 5.43 -2.57
C ASN A 81 -13.49 5.93 -3.87
N ILE A 82 -12.99 7.16 -3.89
CA ILE A 82 -12.23 7.74 -5.00
C ILE A 82 -10.73 7.57 -4.75
N HIS A 83 -10.28 7.76 -3.52
CA HIS A 83 -8.87 7.72 -3.14
C HIS A 83 -8.23 6.36 -3.46
N GLN A 84 -8.87 5.26 -3.04
CA GLN A 84 -8.32 3.91 -3.17
C GLN A 84 -8.04 3.51 -4.63
N PRO A 85 -9.00 3.59 -5.58
CA PRO A 85 -8.71 3.28 -6.98
C PRO A 85 -7.74 4.28 -7.60
N ARG A 86 -7.86 5.59 -7.29
CA ARG A 86 -6.94 6.62 -7.80
C ARG A 86 -5.49 6.32 -7.43
N MET A 87 -5.23 6.01 -6.16
CA MET A 87 -3.88 5.73 -5.69
C MET A 87 -3.33 4.46 -6.33
N ARG A 88 -4.14 3.40 -6.42
CA ARG A 88 -3.74 2.14 -7.06
C ARG A 88 -3.32 2.35 -8.52
N THR A 89 -4.15 3.05 -9.31
CA THR A 89 -3.84 3.36 -10.71
C THR A 89 -2.54 4.16 -10.85
N LEU A 90 -2.34 5.19 -10.00
CA LEU A 90 -1.12 5.99 -10.06
C LEU A 90 0.14 5.17 -9.71
N LEU A 91 0.05 4.30 -8.70
CA LEU A 91 1.16 3.44 -8.30
C LEU A 91 1.48 2.38 -9.36
N ASP A 92 0.47 1.78 -9.97
CA ASP A 92 0.66 0.80 -11.03
C ASP A 92 1.25 1.42 -12.30
N GLN A 93 0.79 2.63 -12.67
CA GLN A 93 1.37 3.38 -13.77
C GLN A 93 2.83 3.75 -13.48
N LEU A 94 3.11 4.30 -12.30
CA LEU A 94 4.48 4.62 -11.87
C LEU A 94 5.39 3.38 -11.92
N ARG A 95 4.87 2.21 -11.52
CA ARG A 95 5.61 0.96 -11.62
C ARG A 95 5.90 0.53 -13.05
N SER A 96 4.93 0.70 -13.95
CA SER A 96 5.13 0.40 -15.37
C SER A 96 6.19 1.29 -16.00
N ASP A 97 6.27 2.56 -15.57
CA ASP A 97 7.22 3.53 -16.15
C ASP A 97 8.65 3.39 -15.60
N LEU A 98 8.81 2.74 -14.43
CA LEU A 98 10.10 2.52 -13.78
C LEU A 98 10.69 1.10 -14.01
N ALA A 99 9.96 0.24 -14.73
CA ALA A 99 10.39 -1.11 -15.10
C ALA A 99 11.30 -1.10 -16.33
#